data_AF-A0A7W3IHE4-F1
#
_entry.id   AF-A0A7W3IHE4-F1
#
_cell.length_a   1.000
_cell.length_b   1.000
_cell.length_c   1.000
_cell.angle_alpha   90.00
_cell.angle_beta   90.00
_cell.angle_gamma   90.00
#
_symmetry.space_group_name_H-M   'P 1'
#
loop_
_entity.id
_entity.type
_entity.pdbx_description
1 polymer ?
#
loop_
_entity_poly.entity_id
_entity_poly.type
_entity_poly.pdbx_seq_one_letter_code
_entity_poly.pdbx_strand_id
1 'polypeptide(L)'
;MAKTVSLLLLTLVIDRDATTKLPVQAFDFERPILNELYPEESISEVKRESIEVKNFDVAEAFAGLENKYGRTAEGAEALRYAYRSRAEFAKAVETSIAGAKEDSGLVEDEEEGDQPAELEDLASKTIAEIEAELDNLTDEELHELAEIEKASKNRKGVLDAISAALGEQGSDTE
;
A
#
# COMPACT_ATOMS: atom_id res chain seq x y z
N MET A 1 -0.05 -21.71 -12.57
CA MET A 1 -0.21 -20.34 -13.10
C MET A 1 1.11 -19.61 -12.89
N ALA A 2 1.54 -18.74 -13.80
CA ALA A 2 2.77 -17.95 -13.62
C ALA A 2 2.57 -16.97 -12.45
N LYS A 3 3.55 -16.87 -11.55
CA LYS A 3 3.47 -15.95 -10.40
C LYS A 3 3.65 -14.53 -10.93
N THR A 4 2.59 -13.73 -10.93
CA THR A 4 2.67 -12.29 -11.25
C THR A 4 2.63 -11.52 -9.93
N VAL A 5 3.49 -10.52 -9.78
CA VAL A 5 3.48 -9.60 -8.64
C VAL A 5 3.46 -8.16 -9.14
N SER A 6 2.82 -7.27 -8.41
CA SER A 6 2.91 -5.83 -8.65
C SER A 6 4.12 -5.28 -7.91
N LEU A 7 4.92 -4.44 -8.57
CA LEU A 7 6.06 -3.75 -7.97
C LEU A 7 5.95 -2.26 -8.22
N LEU A 8 6.39 -1.46 -7.26
CA LEU A 8 6.35 -0.01 -7.38
C LEU A 8 7.61 0.49 -8.08
N LEU A 9 7.44 1.02 -9.29
CA LEU A 9 8.50 1.69 -10.04
C LEU A 9 8.50 3.18 -9.71
N LEU A 10 9.63 3.67 -9.23
CA LEU A 10 9.86 5.08 -8.93
C LEU A 10 10.65 5.74 -10.05
N THR A 11 10.21 6.93 -10.46
CA THR A 11 10.99 7.86 -11.27
C THR A 11 11.51 8.96 -10.37
N LEU A 12 12.83 8.96 -10.19
CA LEU A 12 13.56 9.85 -9.30
C LEU A 12 14.43 10.81 -10.08
N VAL A 13 14.70 11.97 -9.51
CA VAL A 13 15.70 12.92 -9.96
C VAL A 13 16.70 13.11 -8.83
N ILE A 14 17.96 12.81 -9.11
CA ILE A 14 19.07 12.99 -8.18
C ILE A 14 19.84 14.25 -8.57
N ASP A 15 19.83 15.25 -7.70
CA ASP A 15 20.58 16.48 -7.86
C ASP A 15 22.04 16.26 -7.43
N ARG A 16 22.94 16.05 -8.40
CA ARG A 16 24.37 15.82 -8.11
C ARG A 16 25.09 17.12 -7.76
N ASP A 17 24.67 18.22 -8.38
CA ASP A 17 25.13 19.58 -8.15
C ASP A 17 24.05 20.58 -8.63
N ALA A 18 24.30 21.88 -8.50
CA ALA A 18 23.35 22.94 -8.86
C ALA A 18 22.88 22.92 -10.33
N THR A 19 23.56 22.18 -11.22
CA THR A 19 23.31 22.15 -12.66
C THR A 19 23.09 20.74 -13.23
N THR A 20 23.50 19.70 -12.50
CA THR A 20 23.46 18.31 -12.96
C THR A 20 22.35 17.54 -12.26
N LYS A 21 21.34 17.16 -13.05
CA LYS A 21 20.23 16.31 -12.62
C LYS A 21 20.32 14.94 -13.27
N LEU A 22 20.26 13.89 -12.47
CA LEU A 22 20.31 12.52 -12.94
C LEU A 22 18.91 11.90 -12.84
N PRO A 23 18.22 11.65 -13.96
CA PRO A 23 16.98 10.88 -13.94
C PRO A 23 17.31 9.42 -13.65
N VAL A 24 16.62 8.83 -12.68
CA VAL A 24 16.82 7.44 -12.25
C VAL A 24 15.46 6.76 -12.20
N GLN A 25 15.37 5.58 -12.81
CA GLN A 25 14.28 4.65 -12.57
C GLN A 25 14.78 3.52 -11.68
N ALA A 26 14.04 3.28 -10.61
CA ALA A 26 14.37 2.25 -9.63
C ALA A 26 13.09 1.72 -9.02
N PHE A 27 13.08 0.45 -8.65
CA PHE A 27 12.03 -0.03 -7.78
C PHE A 27 12.17 0.61 -6.40
N ASP A 28 11.07 0.70 -5.67
CA ASP A 28 11.04 1.23 -4.30
C ASP A 28 11.96 0.47 -3.34
N PHE A 29 12.11 -0.86 -3.50
CA PHE A 29 13.11 -1.64 -2.77
C PHE A 29 14.57 -1.30 -3.16
N GLU A 30 14.82 -0.44 -4.14
CA GLU A 30 16.16 0.10 -4.40
C GLU A 30 16.40 1.44 -3.70
N ARG A 31 15.33 2.08 -3.20
CA ARG A 31 15.41 3.40 -2.56
C ARG A 31 16.34 3.43 -1.35
N PRO A 32 16.38 2.43 -0.45
CA PRO A 32 17.32 2.42 0.66
C PRO A 32 18.78 2.44 0.20
N ILE A 33 19.11 1.77 -0.90
CA ILE A 33 20.47 1.78 -1.47
C ILE A 33 20.81 3.17 -2.01
N LEU A 34 19.86 3.81 -2.69
CA LEU A 34 20.05 5.16 -3.22
C LEU A 34 20.24 6.21 -2.13
N ASN A 35 19.53 6.08 -1.00
CA ASN A 35 19.67 6.97 0.15
C ASN A 35 21.05 6.84 0.84
N GLU A 36 21.72 5.70 0.70
CA GLU A 36 23.11 5.54 1.15
C GLU A 36 24.13 6.14 0.18
N LEU A 37 23.81 6.15 -1.12
CA LEU A 37 24.70 6.66 -2.16
C LEU A 37 24.61 8.17 -2.37
N TYR A 38 23.45 8.75 -2.07
CA TYR A 38 23.15 10.16 -2.29
C TYR A 38 22.44 10.73 -1.06
N PRO A 39 22.74 11.99 -0.67
CA PRO A 39 22.01 12.66 0.41
C PRO A 39 20.51 12.66 0.14
N GLU A 40 19.69 12.40 1.15
CA GLU A 40 18.24 12.29 1.00
C GLU A 40 17.63 13.56 0.38
N GLU A 41 18.14 14.73 0.77
CA GLU A 41 17.71 16.03 0.23
C GLU A 41 17.98 16.21 -1.27
N SER A 42 18.87 15.38 -1.85
CA SER A 42 19.20 15.41 -3.26
C SER A 42 18.31 14.50 -4.12
N ILE A 43 17.46 13.67 -3.51
CA ILE A 43 16.64 12.69 -4.22
C ILE A 43 15.18 13.12 -4.22
N SER A 44 14.70 13.63 -5.34
CA SER A 44 13.30 14.00 -5.53
C SER A 44 12.54 12.91 -6.28
N GLU A 45 11.38 12.51 -5.76
CA GLU A 45 10.45 11.66 -6.50
C GLU A 45 9.59 12.50 -7.45
N VAL A 46 9.49 12.08 -8.71
CA VAL A 46 8.74 12.78 -9.75
C VAL A 46 7.49 12.00 -10.15
N LYS A 47 7.57 10.67 -10.11
CA LYS A 47 6.47 9.78 -10.45
C LYS A 47 6.66 8.45 -9.72
N ARG A 48 5.54 7.85 -9.32
CA ARG A 48 5.46 6.46 -8.89
C ARG A 48 4.39 5.74 -9.69
N GLU A 49 4.62 4.47 -10.02
CA GLU A 49 3.66 3.65 -10.77
C GLU A 49 3.80 2.17 -10.40
N SER A 50 2.67 1.49 -10.23
CA SER A 50 2.62 0.04 -10.03
C SER A 50 2.75 -0.68 -11.37
N ILE A 51 3.68 -1.64 -11.45
CA ILE A 51 3.90 -2.46 -12.65
C ILE A 51 3.78 -3.95 -12.34
N GLU A 52 3.11 -4.70 -13.22
CA GLU A 52 3.03 -6.16 -13.09
C GLU A 52 4.29 -6.84 -13.65
N VAL A 53 4.95 -7.63 -12.82
CA VAL A 53 6.11 -8.44 -13.19
C VAL A 53 5.78 -9.92 -13.13
N LYS A 54 5.91 -10.58 -14.28
CA LYS A 54 5.64 -12.02 -14.43
C LYS A 54 6.87 -12.85 -14.06
N ASN A 55 6.62 -13.94 -13.34
CA ASN A 55 7.63 -14.87 -12.83
C ASN A 55 8.72 -14.16 -12.03
N PHE A 56 8.32 -13.19 -11.19
CA PHE A 56 9.27 -12.46 -10.38
C PHE A 56 9.98 -13.38 -9.38
N ASP A 57 11.31 -13.34 -9.41
CA ASP A 57 12.20 -14.11 -8.54
C ASP A 57 13.04 -13.17 -7.68
N VAL A 58 12.90 -13.31 -6.36
CA VAL A 58 13.59 -12.47 -5.37
C VAL A 58 15.10 -12.69 -5.39
N ALA A 59 15.56 -13.92 -5.62
CA ALA A 59 16.99 -14.22 -5.67
C ALA A 59 17.64 -13.61 -6.92
N GLU A 60 16.95 -13.68 -8.07
CA GLU A 60 17.39 -13.01 -9.30
C GLU A 60 17.38 -11.49 -9.17
N ALA A 61 16.36 -10.92 -8.52
CA ALA A 61 16.29 -9.49 -8.24
C ALA A 61 17.48 -9.03 -7.37
N PHE A 62 17.78 -9.76 -6.28
CA PHE A 62 18.94 -9.45 -5.43
C PHE A 62 20.26 -9.55 -6.18
N ALA A 63 20.44 -10.61 -6.98
CA ALA A 63 21.63 -10.74 -7.85
C ALA A 63 21.72 -9.59 -8.87
N GLY A 64 20.58 -9.08 -9.35
CA GLY A 64 20.50 -7.88 -10.16
C GLY A 64 21.04 -6.64 -9.44
N LEU A 65 20.70 -6.46 -8.16
CA LEU A 65 21.23 -5.37 -7.33
C LEU A 65 22.72 -5.52 -7.05
N GLU A 66 23.19 -6.73 -6.75
CA GLU A 66 24.62 -7.03 -6.63
C GLU A 66 25.38 -6.66 -7.91
N ASN A 67 24.79 -6.93 -9.09
CA ASN A 67 25.38 -6.55 -10.37
C ASN A 67 25.30 -5.05 -10.69
N LYS A 68 24.24 -4.36 -10.24
CA LYS A 68 24.01 -2.93 -10.50
C LYS A 68 24.86 -2.06 -9.57
N TYR A 69 24.83 -2.33 -8.27
CA TYR A 69 25.48 -1.54 -7.23
C TYR A 69 26.82 -2.11 -6.78
N GLY A 70 27.01 -3.44 -6.84
CA GLY A 70 28.23 -4.09 -6.35
C GLY A 70 29.48 -3.91 -7.23
N ARG A 71 29.41 -3.15 -8.32
CA ARG A 71 30.57 -2.87 -9.20
C ARG A 71 31.55 -1.85 -8.61
N THR A 72 31.11 -1.03 -7.67
CA THR A 72 31.95 -0.07 -6.95
C THR A 72 32.00 -0.44 -5.47
N ALA A 73 33.05 0.02 -4.77
CA ALA A 73 33.17 -0.21 -3.33
C ALA A 73 32.02 0.49 -2.58
N GLU A 74 31.71 1.74 -2.93
CA GLU A 74 30.62 2.48 -2.28
C GLU A 74 29.26 1.82 -2.53
N GLY A 75 29.00 1.35 -3.76
CA GLY A 75 27.74 0.68 -4.09
C GLY A 75 27.58 -0.69 -3.43
N ALA A 76 28.68 -1.44 -3.28
CA ALA A 76 28.67 -2.70 -2.53
C ALA A 76 28.43 -2.46 -1.02
N GLU A 77 28.98 -1.39 -0.45
CA GLU A 77 28.72 -1.00 0.95
C GLU A 77 27.29 -0.51 1.15
N ALA A 78 26.78 0.34 0.27
CA ALA A 78 25.40 0.81 0.28
C ALA A 78 24.40 -0.36 0.21
N LEU A 79 24.65 -1.34 -0.68
CA LEU A 79 23.81 -2.54 -0.76
C LEU A 79 23.80 -3.34 0.55
N ARG A 80 24.97 -3.50 1.19
CA ARG A 80 25.09 -4.22 2.47
C ARG A 80 24.45 -3.47 3.63
N TYR A 81 24.49 -2.15 3.61
CA TYR A 81 23.87 -1.32 4.64
C TYR A 81 22.34 -1.33 4.51
N ALA A 82 21.84 -1.19 3.28
CA ALA A 82 20.42 -1.33 2.96
C ALA A 82 19.88 -2.74 3.30
N TYR A 83 20.65 -3.78 2.97
CA TYR A 83 20.25 -5.18 3.17
C TYR A 83 21.41 -6.00 3.76
N ARG A 84 21.34 -6.27 5.07
CA ARG A 84 22.38 -7.06 5.76
C ARG A 84 22.30 -8.54 5.42
N SER A 85 21.15 -8.99 4.94
CA SER A 85 20.93 -10.36 4.51
C SER A 85 19.90 -10.46 3.39
N ARG A 86 19.91 -11.60 2.67
CA ARG A 86 18.88 -11.91 1.66
C ARG A 86 17.47 -11.99 2.25
N ALA A 87 17.33 -12.34 3.53
CA ALA A 87 16.04 -12.38 4.20
C ALA A 87 15.47 -10.97 4.42
N GLU A 88 16.32 -10.00 4.79
CA GLU A 88 15.90 -8.60 4.90
C GLU A 88 15.49 -8.03 3.53
N PHE A 89 16.25 -8.37 2.48
CA PHE A 89 15.87 -8.00 1.12
C PHE A 89 14.52 -8.61 0.71
N ALA A 90 14.31 -9.91 0.96
CA ALA A 90 13.05 -10.57 0.67
C ALA A 90 11.86 -9.89 1.37
N LYS A 91 12.03 -9.53 2.65
CA LYS A 91 11.00 -8.79 3.40
C LYS A 91 10.73 -7.41 2.80
N ALA A 92 11.76 -6.68 2.41
CA ALA A 92 11.58 -5.37 1.77
C ALA A 92 10.85 -5.48 0.42
N VAL A 93 11.11 -6.56 -0.33
CA VAL A 93 10.40 -6.86 -1.57
C VAL A 93 8.94 -7.25 -1.31
N GLU A 94 8.64 -7.99 -0.24
CA GLU A 94 7.25 -8.28 0.16
C GLU A 94 6.50 -7.00 0.53
N THR A 95 7.12 -6.10 1.29
CA THR A 95 6.56 -4.77 1.61
C THR A 95 6.33 -3.93 0.35
N SER A 96 7.28 -3.97 -0.60
CA SER A 96 7.15 -3.30 -1.90
C SER A 96 5.96 -3.84 -2.70
N ILE A 97 5.79 -5.17 -2.74
CA ILE A 97 4.66 -5.80 -3.42
C ILE A 97 3.33 -5.39 -2.78
N ALA A 98 3.27 -5.35 -1.44
CA ALA A 98 2.07 -4.93 -0.72
C ALA A 98 1.73 -3.45 -1.01
N GLY A 99 2.71 -2.53 -0.88
CA GLY A 99 2.48 -1.11 -1.17
C GLY A 99 2.15 -0.83 -2.65
N ALA A 100 2.68 -1.64 -3.57
CA ALA A 100 2.34 -1.54 -5.00
C ALA A 100 0.91 -2.01 -5.31
N LYS A 101 0.33 -2.90 -4.48
CA LYS A 101 -1.07 -3.32 -4.58
C LYS A 101 -2.00 -2.20 -4.14
N GLU A 102 -1.70 -1.55 -3.02
CA GLU A 102 -2.45 -0.38 -2.50
C GLU A 102 -2.50 0.76 -3.54
N ASP A 103 -1.36 1.11 -4.15
CA ASP A 103 -1.28 2.17 -5.17
C ASP A 103 -1.93 1.79 -6.51
N SER A 104 -2.18 0.49 -6.74
CA SER A 104 -2.86 -0.03 -7.94
C SER A 104 -4.38 -0.19 -7.78
N GLY A 105 -4.93 0.05 -6.58
CA GLY A 105 -6.34 -0.23 -6.29
C GLY A 105 -6.71 -1.71 -6.35
N LEU A 106 -5.71 -2.61 -6.30
CA LEU A 106 -5.88 -4.06 -6.25
C LEU A 106 -5.57 -4.55 -4.83
N VAL A 107 -6.36 -4.07 -3.87
CA VAL A 107 -6.42 -4.66 -2.53
C VAL A 107 -7.11 -6.02 -2.64
N GLU A 108 -6.31 -7.09 -2.57
CA GLU A 108 -6.75 -8.34 -1.96
C GLU A 108 -6.48 -8.18 -0.46
N ASP A 109 -7.55 -8.29 0.32
CA ASP A 109 -7.60 -8.23 1.79
C ASP A 109 -6.36 -8.81 2.46
N GLU A 110 -5.75 -8.03 3.35
CA GLU A 110 -5.35 -8.49 4.68
C GLU A 110 -5.08 -7.27 5.57
N GLU A 111 -5.92 -7.15 6.60
CA GLU A 111 -6.05 -6.19 7.69
C GLU A 111 -4.80 -5.39 8.12
N GLU A 112 -4.93 -4.06 8.17
CA GLU A 112 -4.98 -3.24 9.40
C GLU A 112 -4.63 -1.78 9.04
N GLY A 113 -5.64 -0.90 9.06
CA GLY A 113 -5.44 0.49 9.48
C GLY A 113 -5.68 1.61 8.47
N ASP A 114 -6.88 1.72 7.89
CA ASP A 114 -7.50 3.02 7.62
C ASP A 114 -9.05 2.92 7.60
N GLN A 115 -9.62 2.55 8.77
CA GLN A 115 -11.07 2.40 9.00
C GLN A 115 -11.97 3.53 8.46
N PRO A 116 -11.64 4.83 8.55
CA PRO A 116 -12.56 5.87 8.06
C PRO A 116 -12.73 5.85 6.54
N ALA A 117 -11.69 5.51 5.78
CA ALA A 117 -11.76 5.41 4.32
C ALA A 117 -12.54 4.16 3.87
N GLU A 118 -12.36 3.04 4.58
CA GLU A 118 -13.06 1.79 4.30
C GLU A 118 -14.57 1.88 4.61
N LEU A 119 -14.95 2.57 5.68
CA LEU A 119 -16.36 2.80 6.02
C LEU A 119 -17.04 3.79 5.06
N GLU A 120 -16.32 4.81 4.55
CA GLU A 120 -16.82 5.69 3.50
C GLU A 120 -17.03 4.97 2.16
N ASP A 121 -16.13 4.04 1.82
CA ASP A 121 -16.24 3.17 0.65
C ASP A 121 -17.39 2.17 0.82
N LEU A 122 -17.58 1.59 2.01
CA LEU A 122 -18.72 0.73 2.33
C LEU A 122 -20.04 1.50 2.21
N ALA A 123 -20.14 2.71 2.79
CA ALA A 123 -21.30 3.58 2.65
C ALA A 123 -21.58 3.99 1.19
N SER A 124 -20.60 3.86 0.30
CA SER A 124 -20.78 4.13 -1.13
C SER A 124 -21.46 2.98 -1.90
N LYS A 125 -21.46 1.75 -1.36
CA LYS A 125 -22.05 0.53 -1.96
C LYS A 125 -23.58 0.47 -1.88
N THR A 126 -24.16 -0.58 -2.47
CA THR A 126 -25.61 -0.82 -2.46
C THR A 126 -26.10 -1.34 -1.10
N ILE A 127 -27.41 -1.23 -0.84
CA ILE A 127 -28.00 -1.62 0.45
C ILE A 127 -27.69 -3.08 0.79
N ALA A 128 -27.85 -3.99 -0.18
CA ALA A 128 -27.61 -5.43 0.01
C ALA A 128 -26.14 -5.77 0.26
N GLU A 129 -25.20 -4.99 -0.31
CA GLU A 129 -23.76 -5.18 -0.09
C GLU A 129 -23.34 -4.66 1.29
N ILE A 130 -23.94 -3.56 1.74
CA ILE A 130 -23.70 -3.04 3.09
C ILE A 130 -24.25 -4.03 4.12
N GLU A 131 -25.49 -4.50 3.96
CA GLU A 131 -26.14 -5.48 4.85
C GLU A 131 -25.34 -6.78 5.01
N ALA A 132 -24.64 -7.22 3.95
CA ALA A 132 -23.84 -8.44 3.99
C ALA A 132 -22.55 -8.31 4.82
N GLU A 133 -22.04 -7.08 4.98
CA GLU A 133 -20.79 -6.81 5.72
C GLU A 133 -21.04 -6.36 7.16
N LEU A 134 -22.27 -6.00 7.53
CA LEU A 134 -22.59 -5.52 8.89
C LEU A 134 -22.23 -6.53 9.99
N ASP A 135 -22.38 -7.83 9.72
CA ASP A 135 -22.06 -8.91 10.68
C ASP A 135 -20.54 -9.06 10.92
N ASN A 136 -19.72 -8.48 10.05
CA ASN A 136 -18.25 -8.51 10.16
C ASN A 136 -17.67 -7.25 10.83
N LEU A 137 -18.52 -6.23 11.10
CA LEU A 137 -18.11 -4.98 11.71
C LEU A 137 -18.27 -5.01 13.22
N THR A 138 -17.39 -4.29 13.92
CA THR A 138 -17.50 -4.05 15.36
C THR A 138 -18.56 -2.99 15.68
N ASP A 139 -19.05 -2.98 16.91
CA ASP A 139 -20.03 -1.99 17.37
C ASP A 139 -19.56 -0.53 17.17
N GLU A 140 -18.25 -0.28 17.31
CA GLU A 140 -17.64 1.05 17.09
C GLU A 140 -17.70 1.45 15.61
N GLU A 141 -17.36 0.53 14.71
CA GLU A 141 -17.44 0.74 13.25
C GLU A 141 -18.89 0.89 12.76
N LEU A 142 -19.82 0.15 13.35
CA LEU A 142 -21.25 0.29 13.04
C LEU A 142 -21.78 1.67 13.45
N HIS A 143 -21.33 2.22 14.57
CA HIS A 143 -21.66 3.59 14.97
C HIS A 143 -21.10 4.63 14.00
N GLU A 144 -19.84 4.50 13.59
CA GLU A 144 -19.20 5.40 12.62
C GLU A 144 -19.88 5.31 11.24
N LEU A 145 -20.19 4.10 10.77
CA LEU A 145 -20.92 3.87 9.51
C LEU A 145 -22.31 4.50 9.55
N ALA A 146 -22.99 4.47 10.71
CA ALA A 146 -24.28 5.14 10.87
C ALA A 146 -24.15 6.68 10.79
N GLU A 147 -23.08 7.27 11.32
CA GLU A 147 -22.82 8.71 11.21
C GLU A 147 -22.51 9.12 9.76
N ILE A 148 -21.67 8.34 9.07
CA ILE A 148 -21.34 8.55 7.66
C ILE A 148 -22.60 8.44 6.79
N GLU A 149 -23.42 7.40 7.00
CA GLU A 149 -24.66 7.21 6.24
C GLU A 149 -25.66 8.34 6.51
N LYS A 150 -25.83 8.76 7.78
CA LYS A 150 -26.69 9.91 8.15
C LYS A 150 -26.23 11.21 7.50
N ALA A 151 -24.92 11.43 7.41
CA ALA A 151 -24.33 12.63 6.81
C ALA A 151 -24.39 12.64 5.28
N SER A 152 -24.39 11.46 4.65
CA SER A 152 -24.29 11.31 3.19
C SER A 152 -25.65 11.12 2.51
N LYS A 153 -26.20 9.89 2.57
CA LYS A 153 -27.39 9.49 1.77
C LYS A 153 -28.63 9.27 2.62
N ASN A 154 -28.47 9.09 3.93
CA ASN A 154 -29.54 8.89 4.92
C ASN A 154 -30.57 7.83 4.48
N ARG A 155 -30.08 6.69 4.00
CA ARG A 155 -30.94 5.59 3.52
C ARG A 155 -31.47 4.82 4.71
N LYS A 156 -32.78 4.93 4.93
CA LYS A 156 -33.49 4.27 6.03
C LYS A 156 -33.20 2.76 6.14
N GLY A 157 -33.14 2.03 5.03
CA GLY A 157 -32.85 0.58 5.06
C GLY A 157 -31.47 0.24 5.62
N VAL A 158 -30.45 1.04 5.29
CA VAL A 158 -29.08 0.84 5.80
C VAL A 158 -29.01 1.19 7.28
N LEU A 159 -29.63 2.30 7.69
CA LEU A 159 -29.69 2.69 9.10
C LEU A 159 -30.48 1.70 9.96
N ASP A 160 -31.60 1.17 9.44
CA ASP A 160 -32.39 0.15 10.14
C ASP A 160 -31.58 -1.16 10.28
N ALA A 161 -30.78 -1.55 9.28
CA ALA A 161 -29.91 -2.71 9.33
C ALA A 161 -28.72 -2.52 10.29
N ILE A 162 -28.08 -1.34 10.29
CA ILE A 162 -27.01 -1.01 11.24
C ILE A 162 -27.53 -1.01 12.68
N SER A 163 -28.72 -0.43 12.93
CA SER A 163 -29.35 -0.47 14.26
C SER A 163 -29.71 -1.91 14.68
N ALA A 164 -30.16 -2.75 13.75
CA ALA A 164 -30.41 -4.17 14.03
C ALA A 164 -29.12 -4.93 14.37
N ALA A 165 -28.01 -4.65 13.68
CA ALA A 165 -26.69 -5.23 13.95
C ALA A 165 -26.11 -4.78 15.31
N LEU A 166 -26.28 -3.51 15.68
CA LEU A 166 -25.93 -2.94 17.00
C LEU A 166 -26.78 -3.49 18.16
N GLY A 167 -27.76 -4.35 17.88
CA GLY A 167 -28.69 -4.84 18.90
C GLY A 167 -29.63 -3.76 19.44
N GLU A 168 -29.67 -2.58 18.83
CA GLU A 168 -30.72 -1.58 19.03
C GLU A 168 -31.98 -2.05 18.30
N GLN A 169 -32.57 -3.16 18.78
CA GLN A 169 -34.01 -3.32 18.65
C GLN A 169 -34.62 -2.09 19.30
N GLY A 170 -35.09 -1.17 18.47
CA GLY A 170 -36.08 -0.20 18.87
C GLY A 170 -37.11 -0.94 19.71
N SER A 171 -37.20 -0.51 20.96
CA SER A 171 -38.40 -0.67 21.77
C SER A 171 -39.57 -0.13 20.96
N ASP A 172 -40.18 -0.99 20.14
CA ASP A 172 -41.57 -0.88 19.77
C ASP A 172 -42.37 -0.98 21.06
N THR A 173 -42.68 0.18 21.63
CA THR A 173 -43.83 0.36 22.49
C THR A 173 -44.53 1.64 22.07
N GLU A 174 -45.53 1.41 21.21
CA GLU A 174 -46.83 2.11 21.04
C GLU A 174 -46.87 3.57 20.61
#